data_AF-A0A354HS71-F1
#
_entry.id   AF-A0A354HS71-F1
#
_cell.length_a   1.000
_cell.length_b   1.000
_cell.length_c   1.000
_cell.angle_alpha   90.00
_cell.angle_beta   90.00
_cell.angle_gamma   90.00
#
_symmetry.space_group_name_H-M   'P 1'
#
loop_
_entity.id
_entity.type
_entity.pdbx_description
1 polymer ?
#
loop_
_entity_poly.entity_id
_entity_poly.type
_entity_poly.pdbx_seq_one_letter_code
_entity_poly.pdbx_strand_id
1 'polypeptide(L)'
;MEAKLREHKIPLYGLETKTGLNAFDIIGFTLQYELGYTNLLNMLDLAGLSPHARERTGFPLIIAGGPGALNPEPLADFIDAFVLGEGEEIVTEIAETVAEAKKQGWGKDKTLKLLAAIPGIYVP
;
A
#
# COMPACT_ATOMS: atom_id res chain seq x y z
N MET A 1 16.07 5.12 -14.83
CA MET A 1 15.81 6.18 -13.83
C MET A 1 16.15 5.71 -12.42
N GLU A 2 15.76 4.49 -12.04
CA GLU A 2 16.12 3.82 -10.78
C GLU A 2 17.58 4.01 -10.34
N ALA A 3 18.54 3.64 -11.20
CA ALA A 3 19.96 3.72 -10.88
C ALA A 3 20.39 5.14 -10.44
N LYS A 4 19.79 6.18 -11.02
CA LYS A 4 20.07 7.58 -10.65
C LYS A 4 19.48 7.96 -9.30
N LEU A 5 18.28 7.48 -8.97
CA LEU A 5 17.68 7.67 -7.65
C LEU A 5 18.55 7.04 -6.55
N ARG A 6 18.98 5.79 -6.77
CA ARG A 6 19.86 5.08 -5.84
C ARG A 6 21.23 5.76 -5.69
N GLU A 7 21.86 6.15 -6.80
CA GLU A 7 23.15 6.86 -6.82
C GLU A 7 23.11 8.15 -5.96
N HIS A 8 22.00 8.90 -6.06
CA HIS A 8 21.85 10.17 -5.36
C HIS A 8 21.13 10.04 -4.00
N LYS A 9 20.81 8.81 -3.58
CA LYS A 9 20.03 8.51 -2.35
C LYS A 9 18.72 9.29 -2.26
N ILE A 10 18.06 9.44 -3.41
CA ILE A 10 16.76 10.11 -3.50
C ILE A 10 15.69 9.01 -3.41
N PRO A 11 14.83 9.00 -2.37
CA PRO A 11 13.77 8.00 -2.26
C PRO A 11 12.75 8.20 -3.39
N LEU A 12 12.01 7.15 -3.72
CA LEU A 12 10.85 7.29 -4.60
C LEU A 12 9.86 8.29 -3.99
N TYR A 13 9.33 9.19 -4.81
CA TYR A 13 8.50 10.31 -4.36
C TYR A 13 7.27 10.52 -5.26
N GLY A 14 6.24 11.16 -4.71
CA GLY A 14 5.03 11.57 -5.44
C GLY A 14 5.30 12.71 -6.41
N LEU A 15 4.61 12.72 -7.55
CA LEU A 15 4.88 13.66 -8.64
C LEU A 15 4.53 15.11 -8.26
N GLU A 16 3.44 15.29 -7.53
CA GLU A 16 2.82 16.57 -7.22
C GLU A 16 3.67 17.41 -6.27
N THR A 17 4.13 16.79 -5.17
CA THR A 17 4.81 17.49 -4.08
C THR A 17 6.27 17.08 -3.91
N LYS A 18 6.73 16.03 -4.61
CA LYS A 18 8.02 15.37 -4.37
C LYS A 18 8.17 14.85 -2.94
N THR A 19 7.06 14.65 -2.23
CA THR A 19 7.05 13.98 -0.92
C THR A 19 7.52 12.53 -1.12
N GLY A 20 8.45 12.07 -0.29
CA GLY A 20 8.89 10.67 -0.30
C GLY A 20 7.73 9.73 -0.01
N LEU A 21 7.66 8.59 -0.69
CA LEU A 21 6.55 7.64 -0.55
C LEU A 21 6.39 7.13 0.90
N ASN A 22 7.49 7.04 1.65
CA ASN A 22 7.49 6.66 3.07
C ASN A 22 6.80 7.67 4.00
N ALA A 23 6.50 8.89 3.54
CA ALA A 23 5.83 9.92 4.33
C ALA A 23 4.32 10.01 4.05
N PHE A 24 3.78 9.15 3.18
CA PHE A 24 2.35 9.05 2.94
C PHE A 24 1.66 8.17 3.99
N ASP A 25 0.34 8.27 4.04
CA ASP A 25 -0.50 7.44 4.91
C ASP A 25 -0.90 6.13 4.22
N ILE A 26 -1.08 6.18 2.91
CA ILE A 26 -1.46 5.05 2.06
C ILE A 26 -0.62 5.11 0.79
N ILE A 27 -0.13 3.97 0.35
CA ILE A 27 0.38 3.78 -1.01
C ILE A 27 -0.52 2.77 -1.70
N GLY A 28 -1.20 3.22 -2.76
CA GLY A 28 -2.09 2.40 -3.58
C GLY A 28 -1.39 1.87 -4.83
N PHE A 29 -1.53 0.58 -5.12
CA PHE A 29 -1.08 -0.04 -6.35
C PHE A 29 -2.25 -0.63 -7.14
N THR A 30 -2.25 -0.40 -8.45
CA THR A 30 -3.16 -1.11 -9.37
C THR A 30 -2.42 -2.27 -10.02
N LEU A 31 -2.76 -3.49 -9.62
CA LEU A 31 -2.22 -4.73 -10.14
C LEU A 31 -2.94 -5.11 -11.44
N GLN A 32 -2.31 -4.81 -12.57
CA GLN A 32 -2.86 -5.13 -13.90
C GLN A 32 -2.68 -6.60 -14.27
N TYR A 33 -1.50 -7.17 -13.97
CA TYR A 33 -1.11 -8.55 -14.26
C TYR A 33 0.12 -8.94 -13.43
N GLU A 34 0.39 -10.24 -13.36
CA GLU A 34 1.34 -10.90 -12.47
C GLU A 34 2.81 -10.51 -12.74
N LEU A 35 3.16 -10.28 -14.01
CA LEU A 35 4.51 -9.85 -14.39
C LEU A 35 4.89 -8.48 -13.79
N GLY A 36 3.91 -7.69 -13.32
CA GLY A 36 4.14 -6.40 -12.67
C GLY A 36 4.44 -6.48 -11.18
N TYR A 37 4.31 -7.64 -10.54
CA TYR A 37 4.42 -7.78 -9.09
C TYR A 37 5.82 -7.42 -8.56
N THR A 38 6.87 -7.78 -9.28
CA THR A 38 8.25 -7.46 -8.89
C THR A 38 8.54 -5.96 -8.97
N ASN A 39 7.83 -5.22 -9.83
CA ASN A 39 7.97 -3.76 -9.90
C ASN A 39 7.46 -3.09 -8.62
N LEU A 40 6.37 -3.60 -8.04
CA LEU A 40 5.86 -3.13 -6.74
C LEU A 40 6.93 -3.30 -5.66
N LEU A 41 7.56 -4.48 -5.59
CA LEU A 41 8.62 -4.75 -4.60
C LEU A 41 9.81 -3.80 -4.78
N ASN A 42 10.22 -3.56 -6.02
CA ASN A 42 11.27 -2.58 -6.33
C ASN A 42 10.87 -1.16 -5.93
N MET A 43 9.61 -0.76 -6.13
CA MET A 43 9.11 0.54 -5.70
C MET A 43 9.10 0.71 -4.18
N LEU A 44 8.75 -0.34 -3.42
CA LEU A 44 8.83 -0.33 -1.96
C LEU A 44 10.29 -0.16 -1.49
N ASP A 45 11.21 -0.91 -2.07
CA ASP A 45 12.64 -0.79 -1.76
C ASP A 45 13.18 0.61 -2.09
N LEU A 46 12.81 1.18 -3.24
CA LEU A 46 13.17 2.56 -3.61
C LEU A 46 12.53 3.62 -2.71
N ALA A 47 11.38 3.33 -2.13
CA ALA A 47 10.74 4.18 -1.12
C ALA A 47 11.41 4.07 0.27
N GLY A 48 12.35 3.12 0.45
CA GLY A 48 12.96 2.82 1.75
C GLY A 48 12.00 2.09 2.69
N LEU A 49 11.03 1.35 2.16
CA LEU A 49 10.07 0.55 2.90
C LEU A 49 10.44 -0.93 2.81
N SER A 50 10.27 -1.69 3.90
CA SER A 50 10.43 -3.14 3.82
C SER A 50 9.42 -3.73 2.83
N PRO A 51 9.84 -4.61 1.91
CA PRO A 51 8.92 -5.34 1.05
C PRO A 51 7.91 -6.17 1.84
N HIS A 52 8.31 -6.75 2.98
CA HIS A 52 7.46 -7.64 3.75
C HIS A 52 6.51 -6.87 4.66
N ALA A 53 5.21 -7.17 4.55
CA ALA A 53 4.15 -6.53 5.33
C ALA A 53 4.36 -6.64 6.84
N ARG A 54 4.82 -7.80 7.31
CA ARG A 54 5.10 -8.07 8.72
C ARG A 54 6.22 -7.21 9.32
N GLU A 55 7.09 -6.66 8.50
CA GLU A 55 8.24 -5.84 8.94
C GLU A 55 7.90 -4.33 8.94
N ARG A 56 6.77 -3.94 8.35
CA ARG A 56 6.29 -2.56 8.34
C ARG A 56 5.40 -2.30 9.55
N THR A 57 5.77 -1.33 10.38
CA THR A 57 4.97 -0.86 11.52
C THR A 57 4.32 0.49 11.24
N GLY A 58 3.02 0.61 11.43
CA GLY A 58 2.31 1.89 11.24
C GLY A 58 2.02 2.19 9.78
N PHE A 59 2.29 3.43 9.36
CA PHE A 59 2.01 3.98 8.03
C PHE A 59 3.32 4.19 7.23
N PRO A 60 3.28 4.17 5.88
CA PRO A 60 2.11 3.98 5.01
C PRO A 60 1.57 2.54 5.04
N LEU A 61 0.25 2.41 4.87
CA LEU A 61 -0.37 1.13 4.50
C LEU A 61 -0.21 0.90 2.99
N ILE A 62 0.18 -0.31 2.60
CA ILE A 62 0.29 -0.73 1.22
C ILE A 62 -1.00 -1.43 0.81
N ILE A 63 -1.76 -0.79 -0.08
CA ILE A 63 -3.05 -1.30 -0.55
C ILE A 63 -2.95 -1.60 -2.04
N ALA A 64 -3.50 -2.74 -2.46
CA ALA A 64 -3.50 -3.15 -3.86
C ALA A 64 -4.91 -3.40 -4.39
N GLY A 65 -5.19 -3.02 -5.62
CA GLY A 65 -6.45 -3.30 -6.31
C GLY A 65 -6.23 -3.66 -7.78
N GLY A 66 -7.30 -3.70 -8.56
CA GLY A 66 -7.25 -4.07 -9.98
C GLY A 66 -7.36 -5.58 -10.24
N PRO A 67 -7.37 -6.03 -11.51
CA PRO A 67 -7.64 -7.42 -11.86
C PRO A 67 -6.71 -8.43 -11.18
N GLY A 68 -5.43 -8.08 -11.03
CA GLY A 68 -4.42 -8.92 -10.39
C GLY A 68 -4.58 -9.03 -8.87
N ALA A 69 -5.45 -8.24 -8.23
CA ALA A 69 -5.76 -8.37 -6.81
C ALA A 69 -6.78 -9.50 -6.53
N LEU A 70 -7.48 -10.00 -7.56
CA LEU A 70 -8.43 -11.11 -7.42
C LEU A 70 -7.76 -12.45 -7.05
N ASN A 71 -6.44 -12.54 -7.19
CA ASN A 71 -5.61 -13.64 -6.69
C ASN A 71 -4.59 -13.06 -5.68
N PRO A 72 -4.99 -12.79 -4.42
CA PRO A 72 -4.16 -12.03 -3.48
C PRO A 72 -3.01 -12.84 -2.86
N GLU A 73 -3.16 -14.16 -2.73
CA GLU A 73 -2.22 -15.06 -2.05
C GLU A 73 -0.75 -14.95 -2.49
N PRO A 74 -0.41 -14.83 -3.80
CA PRO A 74 0.98 -14.64 -4.22
C PRO A 74 1.65 -13.38 -3.67
N LEU A 75 0.86 -12.38 -3.26
CA LEU A 75 1.32 -11.10 -2.75
C LEU A 75 0.97 -10.86 -1.27
N ALA A 76 0.35 -11.83 -0.59
CA ALA A 76 -0.11 -11.71 0.79
C ALA A 76 0.99 -11.29 1.77
N ASP A 77 2.21 -11.79 1.58
CA ASP A 77 3.37 -11.45 2.43
C ASP A 77 3.86 -9.99 2.26
N PHE A 78 3.40 -9.28 1.22
CA PHE A 78 3.95 -7.99 0.80
C PHE A 78 2.94 -6.84 0.84
N ILE A 79 1.64 -7.13 0.84
CA ILE A 79 0.55 -6.15 0.77
C ILE A 79 -0.26 -6.18 2.07
N ASP A 80 -0.66 -5.01 2.56
CA ASP A 80 -1.39 -4.92 3.83
C ASP A 80 -2.90 -5.13 3.66
N ALA A 81 -3.47 -4.71 2.54
CA ALA A 81 -4.87 -4.95 2.19
C ALA A 81 -5.09 -4.98 0.66
N PHE A 82 -6.04 -5.78 0.21
CA PHE A 82 -6.47 -5.89 -1.17
C PHE A 82 -7.89 -5.36 -1.34
N VAL A 83 -8.12 -4.55 -2.37
CA VAL A 83 -9.45 -4.12 -2.82
C VAL A 83 -9.89 -5.06 -3.93
N LEU A 84 -10.91 -5.86 -3.64
CA LEU A 84 -11.52 -6.83 -4.53
C LEU A 84 -12.80 -6.23 -5.11
N GLY A 85 -12.82 -6.04 -6.44
CA GLY A 85 -13.97 -5.47 -7.15
C GLY A 85 -13.77 -3.99 -7.49
N GLU A 86 -14.86 -3.22 -7.41
CA GLU A 86 -14.88 -1.82 -7.84
C GLU A 86 -14.39 -0.89 -6.73
N GLY A 87 -13.33 -0.13 -7.01
CA GLY A 87 -12.65 0.67 -5.99
C GLY A 87 -13.25 2.07 -5.77
N GLU A 88 -14.21 2.52 -6.58
CA GLU A 88 -14.67 3.92 -6.58
C GLU A 88 -15.37 4.30 -5.28
N GLU A 89 -16.24 3.44 -4.75
CA GLU A 89 -16.87 3.67 -3.44
C GLU A 89 -15.91 3.33 -2.28
N ILE A 90 -15.21 2.20 -2.39
CA ILE A 90 -14.35 1.65 -1.34
C ILE A 90 -13.19 2.59 -0.96
N VAL A 91 -12.65 3.36 -1.93
CA VAL A 91 -11.50 4.24 -1.66
C VAL A 91 -11.80 5.30 -0.61
N THR A 92 -13.06 5.78 -0.55
CA THR A 92 -13.49 6.79 0.42
C THR A 92 -13.55 6.18 1.83
N GLU A 93 -14.14 5.00 1.97
CA GLU A 93 -14.23 4.27 3.24
C GLU A 93 -12.83 3.90 3.79
N ILE A 94 -11.90 3.52 2.91
CA ILE A 94 -10.50 3.28 3.26
C ILE A 94 -9.86 4.57 3.80
N ALA A 95 -10.00 5.67 3.07
CA ALA A 95 -9.38 6.94 3.43
C ALA A 95 -9.93 7.46 4.78
N GLU A 96 -11.24 7.38 5.00
CA GLU A 96 -11.88 7.75 6.27
C GLU A 96 -11.41 6.88 7.42
N THR A 97 -11.33 5.55 7.22
CA THR A 97 -10.85 4.61 8.24
C THR A 97 -9.41 4.89 8.64
N VAL A 98 -8.54 5.17 7.66
CA VAL A 98 -7.13 5.51 7.92
C VAL A 98 -6.99 6.88 8.59
N ALA A 99 -7.77 7.87 8.16
CA ALA A 99 -7.78 9.19 8.77
C ALA A 99 -8.21 9.13 10.26
N GLU A 100 -9.27 8.37 10.56
CA GLU A 100 -9.72 8.17 11.94
C GLU A 100 -8.69 7.38 12.75
N ALA A 101 -8.08 6.34 12.19
CA ALA A 101 -7.00 5.61 12.84
C ALA A 101 -5.84 6.53 13.24
N LYS A 102 -5.43 7.46 12.36
CA LYS A 102 -4.40 8.46 12.68
C LYS A 102 -4.84 9.41 13.78
N LYS A 103 -6.06 9.93 13.70
CA LYS A 103 -6.62 10.85 14.71
C LYS A 103 -6.71 10.21 16.10
N GLN A 104 -7.04 8.91 16.15
CA GLN A 104 -7.18 8.15 17.38
C GLN A 104 -5.88 7.47 17.85
N GLY A 105 -4.79 7.59 17.09
CA GLY A 105 -3.51 6.95 17.41
C GLY A 105 -3.54 5.43 17.37
N TRP A 106 -4.38 4.83 16.51
CA TRP A 106 -4.45 3.38 16.35
C TRP A 106 -3.24 2.84 15.59
N GLY A 107 -2.73 1.69 16.03
CA GLY A 107 -1.67 0.96 15.34
C GLY A 107 -2.18 0.20 14.12
N LYS A 108 -1.25 -0.20 13.24
CA LYS A 108 -1.49 -0.92 11.98
C LYS A 108 -2.50 -2.06 12.13
N ASP A 109 -2.30 -2.96 13.10
CA ASP A 109 -3.16 -4.14 13.28
C ASP A 109 -4.63 -3.79 13.54
N LYS A 110 -4.88 -2.72 14.31
CA LYS A 110 -6.25 -2.27 14.58
C LYS A 110 -6.85 -1.63 13.33
N THR A 111 -6.07 -0.82 12.61
CA THR A 111 -6.51 -0.22 11.34
C THR A 111 -6.87 -1.30 10.32
N LEU A 112 -6.02 -2.33 10.17
CA LEU A 112 -6.26 -3.44 9.25
C LEU A 112 -7.52 -4.25 9.62
N LYS A 113 -7.77 -4.48 10.92
CA LYS A 113 -9.01 -5.13 11.37
C LYS A 113 -10.28 -4.34 11.01
N LEU A 114 -10.21 -3.01 11.04
CA LEU A 114 -11.32 -2.15 10.65
C LEU A 114 -11.50 -2.13 9.14
N LEU A 115 -10.40 -2.06 8.39
CA LEU A 115 -10.43 -2.17 6.93
C LEU A 115 -11.02 -3.52 6.48
N ALA A 116 -10.66 -4.63 7.14
CA ALA A 116 -11.22 -5.95 6.85
C ALA A 116 -12.74 -6.06 7.08
N ALA A 117 -13.36 -5.10 7.79
CA ALA A 117 -14.80 -5.05 7.98
C ALA A 117 -15.53 -4.38 6.80
N ILE A 118 -14.81 -3.69 5.91
CA ILE A 118 -15.36 -3.03 4.72
C ILE A 118 -15.58 -4.12 3.65
N PRO A 119 -16.81 -4.26 3.10
CA PRO A 119 -17.07 -5.20 2.01
C PRO A 119 -16.13 -4.97 0.82
N GLY A 120 -15.56 -6.05 0.30
CA GLY A 120 -14.59 -5.98 -0.81
C GLY A 120 -13.15 -5.76 -0.38
N ILE A 121 -12.85 -5.58 0.91
CA ILE A 121 -11.47 -5.56 1.40
C ILE A 121 -11.07 -6.94 1.91
N TYR A 122 -9.95 -7.45 1.40
CA TYR A 122 -9.29 -8.63 1.91
C TYR A 122 -7.97 -8.26 2.58
N VAL A 123 -7.83 -8.61 3.86
CA VAL A 123 -6.59 -8.46 4.63
C VAL A 123 -6.02 -9.87 4.87
N PRO A 124 -4.81 -10.19 4.39
CA PRO A 124 -4.17 -11.48 4.60
C PRO A 124 -3.81 -11.78 6.07
#